data_AF-A0A8S9WES7-F1
#
_entry.id   AF-A0A8S9WES7-F1
#
_cell.length_a   1.000
_cell.length_b   1.000
_cell.length_c   1.000
_cell.angle_alpha   90.00
_cell.angle_beta   90.00
_cell.angle_gamma   90.00
#
_symmetry.space_group_name_H-M   'P 1'
#
loop_
_entity.id
_entity.type
_entity.pdbx_description
1 polymer ?
#
loop_
_entity_poly.entity_id
_entity_poly.type
_entity_poly.pdbx_seq_one_letter_code
_entity_poly.pdbx_strand_id
1 'polypeptide(L)' 'MRKVDIEGELTILNEAFEVGKEFIDEYVWTTICLKKQKIGVYYRAKDQDTAVLIKEIEYLLTEEVKDLRPDLYKTV' A
#
# COMPACT_ATOMS: atom_id res chain seq x y z
N MET A 1 0.78 -5.12 8.71
CA MET A 1 1.77 -5.85 7.91
C MET A 1 1.07 -7.00 7.21
N ARG A 2 1.45 -7.28 5.97
CA ARG A 2 0.89 -8.36 5.15
C ARG A 2 2.05 -9.23 4.67
N LYS A 3 1.81 -10.53 4.60
CA LYS A 3 2.80 -11.50 4.12
C LYS A 3 2.69 -11.61 2.61
N VAL A 4 3.82 -11.59 1.93
CA VAL A 4 3.87 -11.82 0.47
C VAL A 4 3.68 -13.32 0.22
N ASP A 5 2.83 -13.64 -0.75
CA ASP A 5 2.52 -15.03 -1.09
C ASP A 5 3.60 -15.71 -1.92
N ILE A 6 3.33 -16.94 -2.36
CA ILE A 6 4.27 -17.77 -3.14
C ILE A 6 4.49 -17.27 -4.56
N GLU A 7 3.60 -16.42 -5.09
CA GLU A 7 3.72 -15.83 -6.42
C GLU A 7 4.53 -14.52 -6.36
N GLY A 8 4.83 -14.03 -5.16
CA GLY A 8 5.49 -12.74 -4.95
C GLY A 8 4.49 -11.59 -4.93
N GLU A 9 3.22 -11.89 -4.69
CA GLU A 9 2.13 -10.94 -4.72
C GLU A 9 1.61 -10.61 -3.31
N LEU A 10 0.87 -9.51 -3.26
CA LEU A 10 0.22 -9.00 -2.07
C LEU A 10 -1.24 -8.68 -2.38
N THR A 11 -2.16 -9.28 -1.61
CA THR A 11 -3.58 -8.93 -1.72
C THR A 11 -3.93 -7.75 -0.81
N ILE A 12 -4.37 -6.64 -1.39
CA ILE A 12 -4.84 -5.44 -0.69
C ILE A 12 -6.20 -5.05 -1.29
N LEU A 13 -7.20 -4.78 -0.45
CA LEU A 13 -8.56 -4.40 -0.90
C LEU A 13 -9.19 -5.39 -1.90
N ASN A 14 -8.86 -6.70 -1.78
CA ASN A 14 -9.25 -7.77 -2.72
C ASN A 14 -8.62 -7.69 -4.11
N GLU A 15 -7.61 -6.84 -4.30
CA GLU A 15 -6.81 -6.73 -5.51
C GLU A 15 -5.41 -7.28 -5.24
N ALA A 16 -4.81 -7.94 -6.23
CA ALA A 16 -3.47 -8.51 -6.13
C ALA A 16 -2.43 -7.58 -6.76
N PHE A 17 -1.32 -7.37 -6.07
CA PHE A 17 -0.23 -6.51 -6.50
C PHE A 17 1.09 -7.25 -6.44
N GLU A 18 1.81 -7.32 -7.56
CA GLU A 18 3.15 -7.89 -7.60
C GLU A 18 4.11 -7.03 -6.76
N VAL A 19 4.74 -7.62 -5.76
CA VAL A 19 5.79 -6.96 -4.95
C VAL A 19 7.16 -7.35 -5.49
N GLY A 20 7.41 -8.65 -5.66
CA GLY A 20 8.69 -9.20 -6.12
C GLY A 20 8.96 -10.55 -5.45
N LYS A 21 9.58 -11.47 -6.19
CA LYS A 21 9.83 -12.84 -5.71
C LYS A 21 10.86 -12.90 -4.58
N GLU A 22 11.73 -11.90 -4.49
CA GLU A 22 12.71 -11.75 -3.43
C GLU A 22 12.08 -11.48 -2.05
N PHE A 23 10.79 -11.12 -2.01
CA PHE A 23 10.03 -10.87 -0.78
C PHE A 23 9.05 -11.99 -0.44
N ILE A 24 9.05 -13.13 -1.16
CA ILE A 24 8.20 -14.28 -0.83
C ILE A 24 8.44 -14.69 0.64
N ASP A 25 7.36 -14.97 1.36
CA ASP A 25 7.37 -15.33 2.78
C ASP A 25 7.75 -14.18 3.74
N GLU A 26 8.17 -13.03 3.23
CA GLU A 26 8.46 -11.84 4.05
C GLU A 26 7.21 -11.01 4.35
N TYR A 27 7.29 -10.23 5.44
CA TYR A 27 6.24 -9.30 5.84
C TYR A 27 6.55 -7.89 5.34
N VAL A 28 5.59 -7.31 4.62
CA VAL A 28 5.68 -5.93 4.11
C VAL A 28 4.59 -5.05 4.74
N TRP A 29 4.87 -3.75 4.75
CA TRP A 29 3.91 -2.71 5.09
C TRP A 29 3.47 -2.00 3.82
N THR A 30 2.19 -1.65 3.73
CA THR A 30 1.68 -0.94 2.56
C THR A 30 0.87 0.28 2.94
N THR A 31 1.01 1.33 2.14
CA THR A 31 0.24 2.56 2.26
C THR A 31 -0.47 2.83 0.95
N ILE A 32 -1.75 3.18 1.00
CA ILE A 32 -2.49 3.64 -0.18
C ILE A 32 -2.70 5.14 -0.04
N CYS A 33 -2.23 5.89 -1.03
CA CYS A 33 -2.49 7.33 -1.12
C CYS A 33 -3.47 7.59 -2.24
N LEU A 34 -4.77 7.61 -1.92
CA LEU A 34 -5.86 7.81 -2.87
C LEU A 34 -5.72 9.13 -3.65
N LYS A 35 -5.29 10.20 -2.99
CA LYS A 35 -5.03 11.50 -3.63
C LYS A 35 -3.94 11.43 -4.71
N LYS A 36 -2.90 10.62 -4.47
CA LYS A 36 -1.81 10.42 -5.43
C LYS A 36 -2.05 9.24 -6.36
N GLN A 37 -3.11 8.46 -6.13
CA GLN A 37 -3.40 7.22 -6.84
C GLN A 37 -2.21 6.25 -6.84
N LYS A 38 -1.61 6.06 -5.66
CA LYS A 38 -0.40 5.24 -5.50
C LYS A 38 -0.45 4.33 -4.29
N ILE A 39 0.12 3.15 -4.45
CA ILE A 39 0.45 2.23 -3.36
C ILE A 39 1.96 2.25 -3.15
N GLY A 40 2.38 2.48 -1.91
CA GLY A 40 3.76 2.32 -1.48
C GLY A 40 3.91 1.01 -0.70
N VAL A 41 4.89 0.20 -1.08
CA VAL A 41 5.26 -1.04 -0.38
C VAL A 41 6.59 -0.83 0.31
N TYR A 42 6.60 -1.09 1.62
CA TYR A 42 7.74 -0.87 2.49
C TYR A 42 8.15 -2.19 3.13
N TYR A 43 9.45 -2.39 3.22
CA TYR A 43 10.04 -3.55 3.87
C TYR A 43 10.99 -3.11 4.97
N ARG A 44 11.03 -3.87 6.06
CA ARG A 44 11.95 -3.66 7.17
C ARG A 44 12.70 -4.97 7.39
N ALA A 45 13.97 -5.00 7.00
CA ALA A 45 14.84 -6.13 7.31
C ALA A 45 15.12 -6.22 8.82
N LYS A 46 15.52 -7.41 9.29
CA LYS A 46 15.79 -7.66 10.73
C LYS A 46 16.90 -6.78 11.31
N ASP A 47 17.85 -6.38 10.47
CA ASP A 47 19.00 -5.53 10.80
C ASP A 47 18.73 -4.02 10.58
N GLN A 48 17.50 -3.64 10.19
CA GLN A 48 17.12 -2.26 9.95
C GLN A 48 16.18 -1.73 11.02
N ASP A 49 16.47 -0.53 11.52
CA ASP A 49 15.61 0.18 12.46
C ASP A 49 14.43 0.89 11.78
N THR A 50 14.51 1.13 10.47
CA THR A 50 13.50 1.87 9.71
C THR A 50 13.05 1.07 8.49
N ALA A 51 11.75 1.14 8.17
CA ALA A 51 11.20 0.55 6.96
C ALA A 51 11.56 1.39 5.74
N VAL A 52 11.97 0.74 4.65
CA VAL A 52 12.36 1.38 3.39
C VAL A 52 11.30 1.13 2.34
N LEU A 53 10.99 2.15 1.52
CA LEU A 53 10.13 1.99 0.35
C LEU A 53 10.85 1.11 -0.69
N ILE A 54 10.30 -0.05 -0.98
CA ILE A 54 10.86 -1.01 -1.93
C ILE A 54 10.15 -1.00 -3.28
N LYS A 55 8.88 -0.59 -3.32
CA LYS A 55 8.11 -0.50 -4.55
C LYS A 55 7.01 0.55 -4.46
N GLU A 56 6.79 1.23 -5.58
CA GLU A 56 5.64 2.10 -5.77
C GLU A 56 4.83 1.56 -6.95
N ILE A 57 3.51 1.47 -6.78
CA ILE A 57 2.58 0.89 -7.75
C ILE A 57 1.47 1.92 -8.00
N GLU A 58 1.14 2.17 -9.26
CA GLU A 58 0.01 3.02 -9.63
C GLU A 58 -1.30 2.33 -9.20
N TYR A 59 -2.21 3.12 -8.63
CA TYR A 59 -3.49 2.65 -8.11
C TYR A 59 -4.62 3.53 -8.64
N LEU A 60 -5.12 3.16 -9.81
CA LEU A 60 -6.15 3.89 -10.51
C LEU A 60 -7.47 3.81 -9.74
N LEU A 61 -7.98 4.96 -9.32
CA LEU A 61 -9.34 5.06 -8.83
C LEU A 61 -10.28 5.28 -10.01
N THR A 62 -11.17 4.31 -10.23
CA THR A 62 -12.21 4.40 -11.26
C THR A 62 -13.37 5.30 -10.82
N GLU A 63 -13.53 5.51 -9.52
CA GLU A 63 -14.49 6.45 -8.96
C GLU A 63 -13.87 7.85 -8.84
N GLU A 64 -14.71 8.86 -9.08
CA GLU A 64 -14.31 10.26 -8.92
C GLU A 64 -14.01 10.56 -7.45
N VAL A 65 -12.79 11.05 -7.19
CA VAL A 65 -12.39 11.51 -5.86
C VAL A 65 -13.11 12.83 -5.57
N LYS A 66 -14.13 12.76 -4.70
CA LYS A 66 -14.88 13.94 -4.25
C LYS A 66 -14.20 14.60 -3.07
N ASP A 67 -14.19 15.93 -3.08
CA ASP A 67 -13.75 16.69 -1.91
C ASP A 67 -14.62 16.36 -0.69
N LEU A 68 -13.99 16.41 0.48
CA LEU A 68 -14.67 16.28 1.76
C LEU A 68 -15.72 17.37 1.88
N ARG A 69 -16.98 16.98 2.02
CA ARG A 69 -18.08 17.92 2.15
C ARG A 69 -17.96 18.74 3.44
N PRO A 70 -17.97 20.09 3.35
CA PRO A 70 -17.87 20.98 4.51
C PRO A 70 -18.86 20.75 5.63
N ASP A 71 -20.06 20.27 5.30
CA ASP A 71 -21.12 19.96 6.26
C ASP A 71 -20.88 18.70 7.11
N LEU A 72 -19.94 17.82 6.72
CA LEU A 72 -19.65 16.57 7.42
C LEU A 72 -18.56 16.68 8.49
N TYR A 73 -17.71 17.71 8.42
CA TYR A 73 -16.73 17.99 9.48
C TYR A 73 -17.20 19.20 10.29
N LYS A 74 -17.91 18.97 11.39
CA LYS A 74 -18.00 20.00 12.43
C LYS A 74 -16.66 20.02 13.15
N THR A 75 -15.87 21.07 12.95
CA THR A 75 -14.77 21.40 13.85
C THR A 75 -15.38 21.68 15.21
N VAL A 76 -15.13 20.79 16.18
CA VAL A 76 -15.44 20.98 17.60
C VAL A 76 -14.38 21.88 18.22
#